data_AF-A0A815EKZ5-F1
#
_entry.id   AF-A0A815EKZ5-F1
#
_cell.length_a   1.000
_cell.length_b   1.000
_cell.length_c   1.000
_cell.angle_alpha   90.00
_cell.angle_beta   90.00
_cell.angle_gamma   90.00
#
_symmetry.space_group_name_H-M   'P 1'
#
loop_
_entity.id
_entity.type
_entity.pdbx_description
1 polymer ?
#
loop_
_entity_poly.entity_id
_entity_poly.type
_entity_poly.pdbx_seq_one_letter_code
_entity_poly.pdbx_strand_id
1 'polypeptide(L)'
;MNTWYHVACVYDSVTTAQQVWLDGSLDGSRLASAYNGLWGITTIGATFQSGNASTFNGYIDNVRFEARAKNSTEILNDATLHVYYSFDSGSLIDNGPNGINGTAYGNLLSTTGRVNQALQFNTGPYVYYSYTPFYFLGISGHPFSIALWAKPTGSYAQQTLVFVERPSTWCAHVLVMTSSGQLVASQISACSPGYGGVFTGAIDEFYLYRRELTAAQVWALANP
;
A
#
# COMPACT_ATOMS: atom_id res chain seq x y z
N MET A 1 -21.92 -2.35 -14.99
CA MET A 1 -20.65 -1.98 -14.31
C MET A 1 -20.45 -2.96 -13.17
N ASN A 2 -19.25 -3.53 -13.05
CA ASN A 2 -18.86 -4.49 -12.00
C ASN A 2 -17.41 -4.18 -11.62
N THR A 3 -17.21 -3.03 -10.98
CA THR A 3 -15.90 -2.42 -10.69
C THR A 3 -15.94 -1.84 -9.29
N TRP A 4 -14.86 -2.06 -8.52
CA TRP A 4 -14.70 -1.48 -7.19
C TRP A 4 -14.23 -0.02 -7.29
N TYR A 5 -14.77 0.84 -6.42
CA TYR A 5 -14.37 2.23 -6.28
C TYR A 5 -14.05 2.51 -4.81
N HIS A 6 -13.01 3.31 -4.57
CA HIS A 6 -12.84 3.93 -3.26
C HIS A 6 -13.63 5.23 -3.24
N VAL A 7 -14.55 5.37 -2.28
CA VAL A 7 -15.33 6.60 -2.09
C VAL A 7 -15.09 7.16 -0.71
N ALA A 8 -14.94 8.48 -0.60
CA ALA A 8 -14.82 9.15 0.68
C ALA A 8 -15.64 10.45 0.69
N CYS A 9 -16.16 10.78 1.86
CA CYS A 9 -16.77 12.07 2.14
C CYS A 9 -16.00 12.69 3.31
N VAL A 10 -15.53 13.92 3.13
CA VAL A 10 -14.81 14.68 4.15
C VAL A 10 -15.59 15.94 4.45
N TYR A 11 -15.84 16.19 5.73
CA TYR A 11 -16.34 17.47 6.21
C TYR A 11 -15.32 18.08 7.15
N ASP A 12 -14.82 19.27 6.80
CA ASP A 12 -13.95 20.07 7.65
C ASP A 12 -14.79 21.11 8.40
N SER A 13 -14.86 20.99 9.72
CA SER A 13 -15.66 21.88 10.57
C SER A 13 -15.07 23.29 10.70
N VAL A 14 -13.79 23.49 10.39
CA VAL A 14 -13.13 24.79 10.42
C VAL A 14 -13.49 25.59 9.18
N THR A 15 -13.41 24.97 8.00
CA THR A 15 -13.69 25.63 6.72
C THR A 15 -15.14 25.47 6.26
N THR A 16 -15.92 24.58 6.89
CA THR A 16 -17.25 24.12 6.49
C THR A 16 -17.30 23.45 5.11
N ALA A 17 -16.14 23.10 4.55
CA ALA A 17 -16.05 22.41 3.28
C ALA A 17 -16.50 20.96 3.43
N GLN A 18 -17.48 20.56 2.61
CA GLN A 18 -17.84 19.18 2.36
C GLN A 18 -17.30 18.77 1.00
N GLN A 19 -16.54 17.68 0.97
CA GLN A 19 -15.88 17.17 -0.23
C GLN A 19 -16.23 15.70 -0.41
N VAL A 20 -16.46 15.30 -1.65
CA VAL A 20 -16.61 13.90 -2.04
C VAL A 20 -15.47 13.52 -2.99
N TRP A 21 -14.96 12.32 -2.80
CA TRP A 21 -13.77 11.81 -3.47
C TRP A 21 -14.06 10.47 -4.10
N LEU A 22 -13.58 10.28 -5.32
CA LEU A 22 -13.64 9.02 -6.07
C LEU A 22 -12.22 8.59 -6.42
N ASP A 23 -11.85 7.38 -6.01
CA ASP A 23 -10.51 6.78 -6.22
C ASP A 23 -9.35 7.70 -5.80
N GLY A 24 -9.56 8.45 -4.72
CA GLY A 24 -8.56 9.36 -4.14
C GLY A 24 -8.49 10.74 -4.80
N SER A 25 -9.30 10.98 -5.84
CA SER A 25 -9.40 12.28 -6.52
C SER A 25 -10.65 13.05 -6.07
N LEU A 26 -10.54 14.37 -5.97
CA LEU A 26 -11.69 15.23 -5.61
C LEU A 26 -12.71 15.19 -6.74
N ASP A 27 -13.91 14.73 -6.46
CA ASP A 27 -15.00 14.63 -7.43
C ASP A 27 -15.97 15.81 -7.31
N GLY A 28 -16.17 16.33 -6.09
CA GLY A 28 -17.01 17.50 -5.87
C GLY A 28 -16.80 18.14 -4.51
N SER A 29 -17.14 19.43 -4.41
CA SER A 29 -17.06 20.18 -3.15
C SER A 29 -18.14 21.25 -3.06
N ARG A 30 -18.58 21.51 -1.82
CA ARG A 30 -19.44 22.64 -1.46
C ARG A 30 -19.18 23.08 -0.02
N LEU A 31 -19.68 24.25 0.35
CA LEU A 31 -19.85 24.61 1.75
C LEU A 31 -21.13 23.95 2.29
N ALA A 32 -21.07 23.43 3.50
CA ALA A 32 -22.20 22.79 4.16
C ALA A 32 -22.21 23.09 5.65
N SER A 33 -23.40 23.17 6.25
CA SER A 33 -23.50 23.17 7.71
C SER A 33 -23.08 21.82 8.27
N ALA A 34 -22.60 21.83 9.53
CA ALA A 34 -22.28 20.60 10.23
C ALA A 34 -23.49 19.65 10.29
N TYR A 35 -23.20 18.35 10.23
CA TYR A 35 -24.21 17.32 10.44
C TYR A 35 -24.76 17.45 11.87
N ASN A 36 -26.04 17.81 12.00
CA ASN A 36 -26.71 18.04 13.28
C ASN A 36 -27.31 16.76 13.91
N GLY A 37 -26.97 15.57 13.40
CA GLY A 37 -27.53 14.34 13.91
C GLY A 37 -26.91 13.96 15.26
N LEU A 38 -27.50 14.47 16.34
CA LEU A 38 -27.18 14.07 17.72
C LEU A 38 -27.81 12.70 18.07
N TRP A 39 -28.87 12.30 17.36
CA TRP A 39 -29.65 11.08 17.59
C TRP A 39 -30.17 10.54 16.26
N GLY A 40 -30.10 9.23 16.05
CA GLY A 40 -30.65 8.59 14.85
C GLY A 40 -29.93 7.31 14.46
N ILE A 41 -30.49 6.60 13.48
CA ILE A 41 -29.91 5.39 12.91
C ILE A 41 -28.98 5.81 11.78
N THR A 42 -27.74 5.32 11.79
CA THR A 42 -26.87 5.34 10.62
C THR A 42 -27.02 4.02 9.88
N THR A 43 -27.25 4.09 8.57
CA THR A 43 -27.43 2.90 7.73
C THR A 43 -26.34 2.86 6.66
N ILE A 44 -25.91 1.64 6.29
CA ILE A 44 -24.96 1.39 5.21
C ILE A 44 -25.69 0.52 4.18
N GLY A 45 -25.65 0.91 2.91
CA GLY A 45 -26.30 0.17 1.83
C GLY A 45 -27.83 0.25 1.81
N ALA A 46 -28.44 1.19 2.54
CA ALA A 46 -29.85 1.48 2.45
C ALA A 46 -30.12 2.91 2.92
N THR A 47 -31.26 3.47 2.51
CA THR A 47 -31.87 4.61 3.21
C THR A 47 -33.03 4.09 4.05
N PHE A 48 -33.13 4.55 5.29
CA PHE A 48 -34.29 4.27 6.14
C PHE A 48 -35.07 5.56 6.37
N GLN A 49 -36.15 5.75 5.62
CA GLN A 49 -37.01 6.93 5.77
C GLN A 49 -38.42 6.50 6.14
N SER A 50 -38.85 6.84 7.36
CA SER A 50 -40.22 6.66 7.84
C SER A 50 -40.81 5.26 7.61
N GLY A 51 -40.01 4.20 7.83
CA GLY A 51 -40.44 2.80 7.72
C GLY A 51 -40.31 2.15 6.34
N ASN A 52 -39.92 2.91 5.29
CA ASN A 52 -39.59 2.36 3.98
C ASN A 52 -38.08 2.36 3.77
N ALA A 53 -37.53 1.19 3.42
CA ALA A 53 -36.12 1.04 3.09
C ALA A 53 -35.93 1.01 1.56
N SER A 54 -35.13 1.93 1.02
CA SER A 54 -34.58 1.77 -0.34
C SER A 54 -33.17 1.21 -0.21
N THR A 55 -32.93 0.03 -0.78
CA THR A 55 -31.66 -0.70 -0.60
C THR A 55 -30.73 -0.53 -1.80
N PHE A 56 -29.43 -0.46 -1.51
CA PHE A 56 -28.36 -0.56 -2.49
C PHE A 56 -28.19 -2.03 -2.88
N ASN A 57 -28.08 -2.29 -4.18
CA ASN A 57 -27.76 -3.61 -4.72
C ASN A 57 -26.32 -3.61 -5.26
N GLY A 58 -25.40 -4.18 -4.50
CA GLY A 58 -23.99 -4.24 -4.81
C GLY A 58 -23.17 -4.70 -3.61
N TYR A 59 -21.87 -4.46 -3.68
CA TYR A 59 -20.93 -4.83 -2.62
C TYR A 59 -20.37 -3.58 -1.95
N ILE A 60 -20.23 -3.63 -0.62
CA ILE A 60 -19.59 -2.60 0.21
C ILE A 60 -18.58 -3.32 1.09
N ASP A 61 -17.37 -2.78 1.19
CA ASP A 61 -16.30 -3.33 2.02
C ASP A 61 -15.46 -2.20 2.63
N ASN A 62 -14.72 -2.49 3.70
CA ASN A 62 -13.79 -1.58 4.38
C ASN A 62 -14.39 -0.22 4.82
N VAL A 63 -15.61 -0.22 5.35
CA VAL A 63 -16.26 1.00 5.84
C VAL A 63 -15.55 1.55 7.09
N ARG A 64 -15.21 2.84 7.08
CA ARG A 64 -14.57 3.55 8.19
C ARG A 64 -15.25 4.88 8.48
N PHE A 65 -15.30 5.24 9.75
CA PHE A 65 -15.73 6.56 10.22
C PHE A 65 -14.58 7.19 11.01
N GLU A 66 -14.24 8.43 10.67
CA GLU A 66 -13.10 9.14 11.23
C GLU A 66 -13.59 10.39 11.95
N ALA A 67 -13.07 10.66 13.14
CA ALA A 67 -13.48 11.80 13.96
C ALA A 67 -12.83 13.13 13.51
N ARG A 68 -12.03 13.11 12.43
CA ARG A 68 -11.31 14.26 11.90
C ARG A 68 -11.42 14.34 10.39
N ALA A 69 -11.29 15.54 9.84
CA ALA A 69 -11.13 15.73 8.41
C ALA A 69 -9.77 15.18 7.96
N LYS A 70 -9.78 14.31 6.94
CA LYS A 70 -8.57 13.85 6.24
C LYS A 70 -8.22 14.81 5.12
N ASN A 71 -6.94 15.09 4.93
CA ASN A 71 -6.47 15.88 3.79
C ASN A 71 -6.42 15.04 2.49
N SER A 72 -6.17 15.70 1.36
CA SER A 72 -6.12 15.05 0.05
C SER A 72 -5.09 13.93 -0.06
N THR A 73 -3.94 14.06 0.60
CA THR A 73 -2.88 13.04 0.59
C THR A 73 -3.31 11.80 1.37
N GLU A 74 -3.97 11.99 2.52
CA GLU A 74 -4.51 10.89 3.32
C GLU A 74 -5.60 10.13 2.56
N ILE A 75 -6.53 10.85 1.91
CA ILE A 75 -7.58 10.24 1.08
C ILE A 75 -6.98 9.50 -0.13
N LEU A 76 -5.96 10.08 -0.77
CA LEU A 76 -5.24 9.40 -1.85
C LEU A 76 -4.54 8.14 -1.35
N ASN A 77 -3.97 8.14 -0.15
CA ASN A 77 -3.33 6.96 0.44
C ASN A 77 -4.36 5.89 0.82
N ASP A 78 -5.46 6.25 1.47
CA ASP A 78 -6.58 5.32 1.73
C ASP A 78 -7.05 4.66 0.42
N ALA A 79 -7.08 5.44 -0.65
CA ALA A 79 -7.49 4.97 -1.96
C ALA A 79 -6.40 4.21 -2.74
N THR A 80 -5.10 4.34 -2.46
CA THR A 80 -4.07 3.87 -3.41
C THR A 80 -2.82 3.23 -2.81
N LEU A 81 -2.59 3.39 -1.51
CA LEU A 81 -1.55 2.65 -0.81
C LEU A 81 -2.04 1.22 -0.58
N HIS A 82 -1.30 0.24 -1.10
CA HIS A 82 -1.64 -1.16 -0.96
C HIS A 82 -1.11 -1.72 0.37
N VAL A 83 0.17 -1.53 0.63
CA VAL A 83 0.83 -1.89 1.89
C VAL A 83 1.92 -0.88 2.23
N TYR A 84 2.12 -0.68 3.53
CA TYR A 84 3.28 0.03 4.07
C TYR A 84 3.82 -0.73 5.29
N TYR A 85 5.07 -1.14 5.24
CA TYR A 85 5.77 -1.71 6.40
C TYR A 85 6.91 -0.78 6.81
N SER A 86 6.81 -0.21 8.02
CA SER A 86 7.92 0.54 8.64
C SER A 86 9.09 -0.37 9.02
N PHE A 87 8.79 -1.63 9.38
CA PHE A 87 9.75 -2.56 10.01
C PHE A 87 10.32 -2.11 11.36
N ASP A 88 9.72 -1.07 11.94
CA ASP A 88 10.07 -0.60 13.26
C ASP A 88 9.89 -1.70 14.30
N SER A 89 10.91 -1.88 15.14
CA SER A 89 10.98 -2.94 16.15
C SER A 89 10.77 -4.37 15.61
N GLY A 90 11.08 -4.59 14.33
CA GLY A 90 10.88 -5.88 13.66
C GLY A 90 9.40 -6.18 13.34
N SER A 91 8.53 -5.16 13.39
CA SER A 91 7.11 -5.30 13.10
C SER A 91 6.87 -5.67 11.63
N LEU A 92 6.01 -6.65 11.41
CA LEU A 92 5.48 -6.99 10.08
C LEU A 92 4.02 -6.55 9.91
N ILE A 93 3.56 -5.62 10.76
CA ILE A 93 2.20 -5.08 10.67
C ILE A 93 2.13 -4.09 9.51
N ASP A 94 1.10 -4.21 8.67
CA ASP A 94 0.79 -3.21 7.64
C ASP A 94 0.33 -1.92 8.32
N ASN A 95 1.11 -0.86 8.14
CA ASN A 95 0.81 0.51 8.57
C ASN A 95 -0.01 1.27 7.51
N GLY A 96 -0.30 0.63 6.37
CA GLY A 96 -1.21 1.10 5.34
C GLY A 96 -2.68 0.80 5.68
N PRO A 97 -3.59 1.11 4.73
CA PRO A 97 -5.02 1.05 5.00
C PRO A 97 -5.60 -0.38 4.97
N ASN A 98 -4.89 -1.39 4.46
CA ASN A 98 -5.52 -2.68 4.14
C ASN A 98 -5.31 -3.77 5.20
N GLY A 99 -4.43 -3.58 6.18
CA GLY A 99 -4.19 -4.54 7.24
C GLY A 99 -3.56 -5.85 6.75
N ILE A 100 -2.82 -5.79 5.64
CA ILE A 100 -2.19 -6.96 5.01
C ILE A 100 -0.88 -7.24 5.74
N ASN A 101 -0.93 -7.85 6.91
CA ASN A 101 0.27 -8.11 7.71
C ASN A 101 1.21 -9.12 7.03
N GLY A 102 2.51 -8.87 7.11
CA GLY A 102 3.56 -9.76 6.64
C GLY A 102 3.75 -10.98 7.56
N THR A 103 4.30 -12.04 6.99
CA THR A 103 4.72 -13.27 7.67
C THR A 103 6.22 -13.45 7.48
N ALA A 104 6.91 -13.76 8.58
CA ALA A 104 8.33 -14.07 8.58
C ALA A 104 8.57 -15.51 8.11
N TYR A 105 9.52 -15.69 7.20
CA TYR A 105 10.24 -16.96 7.07
C TYR A 105 11.65 -16.80 7.64
N GLY A 106 12.08 -17.74 8.49
CA GLY A 106 13.37 -17.66 9.19
C GLY A 106 13.38 -16.65 10.34
N ASN A 107 14.57 -16.35 10.86
CA ASN A 107 14.76 -15.42 11.98
C ASN A 107 15.09 -14.01 11.46
N LEU A 108 14.07 -13.14 11.41
CA LEU A 108 14.25 -11.74 11.04
C LEU A 108 14.63 -10.92 12.28
N LEU A 109 15.67 -10.10 12.16
CA LEU A 109 16.16 -9.26 13.25
C LEU A 109 15.91 -7.79 12.94
N SER A 110 15.64 -7.00 13.97
CA SER A 110 15.58 -5.54 13.84
C SER A 110 16.99 -4.94 13.96
N THR A 111 17.26 -3.89 13.19
CA THR A 111 18.53 -3.16 13.20
C THR A 111 18.28 -1.65 13.04
N THR A 112 19.33 -0.82 13.05
CA THR A 112 19.19 0.62 12.79
C THR A 112 18.79 0.87 11.34
N GLY A 113 17.68 1.58 11.15
CA GLY A 113 17.13 1.92 9.84
C GLY A 113 17.60 3.27 9.32
N ARG A 114 17.13 3.58 8.10
CA ARG A 114 17.22 4.93 7.54
C ARG A 114 16.24 5.86 8.24
N VAL A 115 15.05 5.36 8.53
CA VAL A 115 14.07 5.92 9.47
C VAL A 115 14.02 4.94 10.64
N ASN A 116 14.25 5.42 11.87
CA ASN A 116 14.15 4.60 13.08
C ASN A 116 14.87 3.22 12.98
N GLN A 117 14.13 2.12 12.83
CA GLN A 117 14.63 0.75 12.76
C GLN A 117 14.26 0.06 11.43
N ALA A 118 15.14 -0.81 10.96
CA ALA A 118 14.97 -1.60 9.75
C ALA A 118 14.91 -3.10 10.04
N LEU A 119 14.51 -3.87 9.03
CA LEU A 119 14.58 -5.33 9.06
C LEU A 119 15.88 -5.82 8.44
N GLN A 120 16.61 -6.67 9.16
CA GLN A 120 17.84 -7.31 8.71
C GLN A 120 17.56 -8.66 8.04
N PHE A 121 18.18 -8.87 6.89
CA PHE A 121 18.14 -10.10 6.10
C PHE A 121 19.54 -10.72 6.04
N ASN A 122 19.68 -11.98 6.47
CA ASN A 122 20.94 -12.73 6.51
C ASN A 122 20.79 -14.11 5.84
N THR A 123 21.04 -14.18 4.53
CA THR A 123 21.05 -15.42 3.72
C THR A 123 20.00 -16.47 4.13
N GLY A 124 18.73 -16.24 3.79
CA GLY A 124 17.67 -17.21 4.06
C GLY A 124 16.34 -16.62 4.49
N PRO A 125 16.28 -15.69 5.47
CA PRO A 125 15.00 -15.16 5.89
C PRO A 125 14.44 -14.20 4.84
N TYR A 126 13.12 -14.18 4.73
CA TYR A 126 12.38 -13.27 3.86
C TYR A 126 11.02 -12.96 4.50
N VAL A 127 10.44 -11.83 4.09
CA VAL A 127 9.07 -11.49 4.43
C VAL A 127 8.20 -11.84 3.22
N TYR A 128 7.11 -12.54 3.48
CA TYR A 128 6.08 -12.80 2.49
C TYR A 128 4.72 -12.49 3.09
N TYR A 129 3.70 -12.42 2.26
CA TYR A 129 2.30 -12.39 2.70
C TYR A 129 1.59 -13.50 1.93
N SER A 130 0.78 -14.32 2.60
CA SER A 130 0.11 -15.44 1.95
C SER A 130 -1.09 -14.96 1.12
N TYR A 131 -1.16 -15.46 -0.11
CA TYR A 131 -2.23 -15.39 -1.11
C TYR A 131 -3.36 -14.37 -0.87
N THR A 132 -3.38 -13.37 -1.77
CA THR A 132 -4.39 -12.32 -2.00
C THR A 132 -4.30 -11.12 -1.04
N PRO A 133 -3.84 -9.94 -1.53
CA PRO A 133 -4.45 -9.26 -2.67
C PRO A 133 -3.47 -8.54 -3.63
N PHE A 134 -2.34 -9.15 -3.99
CA PHE A 134 -1.50 -8.63 -5.08
C PHE A 134 -2.10 -8.92 -6.47
N TYR A 135 -3.40 -8.67 -6.65
CA TYR A 135 -4.06 -8.80 -7.94
C TYR A 135 -3.68 -7.69 -8.91
N PHE A 136 -2.85 -6.72 -8.53
CA PHE A 136 -2.47 -5.63 -9.44
C PHE A 136 -1.04 -5.73 -9.97
N LEU A 137 -0.14 -6.44 -9.29
CA LEU A 137 1.24 -6.56 -9.80
C LEU A 137 1.28 -7.49 -11.02
N GLY A 138 1.67 -6.93 -12.17
CA GLY A 138 1.80 -7.67 -13.42
C GLY A 138 0.49 -7.92 -14.15
N ILE A 139 -0.63 -7.29 -13.77
CA ILE A 139 -1.87 -7.30 -14.57
C ILE A 139 -1.86 -6.16 -15.57
N SER A 140 -2.19 -6.48 -16.82
CA SER A 140 -2.34 -5.47 -17.88
C SER A 140 -3.35 -4.39 -17.49
N GLY A 141 -3.00 -3.12 -17.76
CA GLY A 141 -3.87 -1.97 -17.49
C GLY A 141 -3.93 -1.52 -16.03
N HIS A 142 -3.12 -2.10 -15.12
CA HIS A 142 -3.07 -1.70 -13.71
C HIS A 142 -1.67 -1.19 -13.34
N PRO A 143 -1.49 0.13 -13.18
CA PRO A 143 -0.21 0.68 -12.76
C PRO A 143 0.11 0.37 -11.30
N PHE A 144 1.40 0.35 -10.97
CA PHE A 144 1.88 0.20 -9.60
C PHE A 144 3.18 0.97 -9.38
N SER A 145 3.56 1.15 -8.12
CA SER A 145 4.85 1.74 -7.75
C SER A 145 5.33 1.15 -6.43
N ILE A 146 6.61 0.79 -6.36
CA ILE A 146 7.26 0.27 -5.15
C ILE A 146 8.35 1.25 -4.74
N ALA A 147 8.45 1.56 -3.46
CA ALA A 147 9.50 2.39 -2.89
C ALA A 147 9.97 1.77 -1.56
N LEU A 148 11.28 1.80 -1.30
CA LEU A 148 11.88 1.28 -0.08
C LEU A 148 13.30 1.84 0.09
N TRP A 149 13.79 1.82 1.32
CA TRP A 149 15.21 1.99 1.62
C TRP A 149 15.90 0.62 1.70
N ALA A 150 17.06 0.48 1.07
CA ALA A 150 17.86 -0.74 1.12
C ALA A 150 19.33 -0.42 1.43
N LYS A 151 19.92 -1.18 2.35
CA LYS A 151 21.33 -1.15 2.69
C LYS A 151 21.95 -2.54 2.45
N PRO A 152 22.48 -2.82 1.24
CA PRO A 152 23.10 -4.10 0.95
C PRO A 152 24.42 -4.26 1.73
N THR A 153 24.67 -5.47 2.22
CA THR A 153 25.95 -5.89 2.82
C THR A 153 26.49 -7.18 2.19
N GLY A 154 25.67 -7.87 1.39
CA GLY A 154 26.07 -9.05 0.63
C GLY A 154 26.97 -8.72 -0.56
N SER A 155 27.79 -9.70 -0.94
CA SER A 155 28.73 -9.62 -2.07
C SER A 155 28.23 -10.24 -3.37
N TYR A 156 26.99 -10.75 -3.40
CA TYR A 156 26.40 -11.31 -4.62
C TYR A 156 26.30 -10.24 -5.70
N ALA A 157 26.70 -10.59 -6.93
CA ALA A 157 26.72 -9.69 -8.08
C ALA A 157 25.34 -9.06 -8.36
N GLN A 158 24.26 -9.79 -8.08
CA GLN A 158 22.88 -9.35 -8.14
C GLN A 158 22.11 -9.89 -6.94
N GLN A 159 21.29 -9.06 -6.32
CA GLN A 159 20.51 -9.37 -5.12
C GLN A 159 19.07 -8.93 -5.31
N THR A 160 18.13 -9.83 -5.09
CA THR A 160 16.69 -9.54 -5.23
C THR A 160 16.16 -8.85 -4.00
N LEU A 161 15.60 -7.65 -4.17
CA LEU A 161 14.90 -6.92 -3.12
C LEU A 161 13.41 -7.28 -3.09
N VAL A 162 12.79 -7.35 -4.28
CA VAL A 162 11.37 -7.68 -4.42
C VAL A 162 11.19 -8.72 -5.50
N PHE A 163 10.65 -9.86 -5.08
CA PHE A 163 10.25 -10.96 -5.95
C PHE A 163 8.73 -11.06 -5.94
N VAL A 164 8.15 -11.32 -7.11
CA VAL A 164 6.73 -11.64 -7.23
C VAL A 164 6.60 -12.93 -8.03
N GLU A 165 5.66 -13.77 -7.62
CA GLU A 165 5.28 -14.94 -8.40
C GLU A 165 3.77 -15.11 -8.39
N ARG A 166 3.28 -15.63 -9.50
CA ARG A 166 2.04 -16.37 -9.54
C ARG A 166 2.42 -17.85 -9.67
N PRO A 167 2.19 -18.65 -8.62
CA PRO A 167 2.57 -20.06 -8.58
C PRO A 167 2.18 -20.77 -9.87
N SER A 168 3.09 -21.61 -10.36
CA SER A 168 2.96 -22.41 -11.59
C SER A 168 2.66 -21.64 -12.89
N THR A 169 2.70 -20.30 -12.91
CA THR A 169 2.39 -19.52 -14.12
C THR A 169 3.51 -18.56 -14.53
N TRP A 170 3.93 -17.64 -13.68
CA TRP A 170 4.98 -16.65 -13.98
C TRP A 170 5.59 -16.10 -12.70
N CYS A 171 6.81 -15.59 -12.79
CA CYS A 171 7.45 -14.86 -11.70
C CYS A 171 8.37 -13.76 -12.25
N ALA A 172 8.73 -12.80 -11.41
CA ALA A 172 9.59 -11.68 -11.77
C ALA A 172 10.40 -11.17 -10.58
N HIS A 173 11.67 -10.85 -10.83
CA HIS A 173 12.51 -10.07 -9.91
C HIS A 173 12.27 -8.59 -10.19
N VAL A 174 11.32 -7.98 -9.47
CA VAL A 174 10.83 -6.62 -9.74
C VAL A 174 11.89 -5.57 -9.41
N LEU A 175 12.62 -5.76 -8.32
CA LEU A 175 13.72 -4.88 -7.92
C LEU A 175 14.96 -5.73 -7.63
N VAL A 176 16.03 -5.45 -8.39
CA VAL A 176 17.32 -6.12 -8.26
C VAL A 176 18.41 -5.07 -8.07
N MET A 177 19.29 -5.30 -7.10
CA MET A 177 20.42 -4.44 -6.81
C MET A 177 21.72 -5.19 -7.08
N THR A 178 22.70 -4.51 -7.68
CA THR A 178 24.04 -5.07 -7.90
C THR A 178 24.88 -4.98 -6.63
N SER A 179 25.99 -5.73 -6.56
CA SER A 179 26.99 -5.56 -5.51
C SER A 179 27.63 -4.16 -5.48
N SER A 180 27.54 -3.39 -6.58
CA SER A 180 27.98 -1.99 -6.66
C SER A 180 26.92 -0.96 -6.24
N GLY A 181 25.74 -1.41 -5.77
CA GLY A 181 24.65 -0.53 -5.33
C GLY A 181 23.83 0.08 -6.46
N GLN A 182 23.93 -0.42 -7.69
CA GLN A 182 23.11 0.03 -8.82
C GLN A 182 21.82 -0.79 -8.89
N LEU A 183 20.71 -0.14 -9.27
CA LEU A 183 19.46 -0.84 -9.59
C LEU A 183 19.52 -1.37 -11.02
N VAL A 184 19.16 -2.64 -11.19
CA VAL A 184 18.96 -3.25 -12.50
C VAL A 184 17.48 -3.22 -12.80
N ALA A 185 17.09 -2.59 -13.91
CA ALA A 185 15.70 -2.56 -14.36
C ALA A 185 15.15 -3.99 -14.47
N SER A 186 13.94 -4.19 -13.95
CA SER A 186 13.34 -5.52 -13.81
C SER A 186 13.35 -6.26 -15.16
N GLN A 187 13.83 -7.49 -15.14
CA GLN A 187 13.62 -8.43 -16.24
C GLN A 187 12.38 -9.23 -15.86
N ILE A 188 11.23 -8.90 -16.47
CA ILE A 188 10.05 -9.77 -16.45
C ILE A 188 10.37 -10.97 -17.35
N SER A 189 11.23 -11.86 -16.88
CA SER A 189 11.58 -13.10 -17.57
C SER A 189 11.14 -14.27 -16.70
N ALA A 190 10.37 -15.18 -17.32
CA ALA A 190 9.89 -16.41 -16.71
C ALA A 190 11.01 -17.09 -15.91
N CYS A 191 10.74 -17.29 -14.62
CA CYS A 191 11.48 -18.07 -13.62
C CYS A 191 12.76 -18.73 -14.13
N SER A 192 13.79 -17.92 -14.37
CA SER A 192 15.07 -18.41 -14.85
C SER A 192 15.93 -18.73 -13.62
N PRO A 193 16.30 -20.00 -13.39
CA PRO A 193 17.24 -20.35 -12.34
C PRO A 193 18.58 -19.67 -12.66
N GLY A 194 18.98 -18.68 -11.87
CA GLY A 194 20.25 -17.98 -12.05
C GLY A 194 20.18 -16.45 -11.92
N TYR A 195 19.00 -15.85 -11.91
CA TYR A 195 18.84 -14.41 -11.64
C TYR A 195 18.49 -14.14 -10.19
N GLY A 196 19.08 -13.07 -9.65
CA GLY A 196 18.68 -12.49 -8.37
C GLY A 196 19.11 -13.33 -7.16
N GLY A 197 20.38 -13.23 -6.78
CA GLY A 197 20.90 -13.83 -5.55
C GLY A 197 20.15 -13.37 -4.29
N VAL A 198 20.39 -14.07 -3.19
CA VAL A 198 19.79 -13.74 -1.90
C VAL A 198 20.25 -12.34 -1.47
N PHE A 199 19.32 -11.46 -1.15
CA PHE A 199 19.66 -10.19 -0.56
C PHE A 199 20.15 -10.40 0.88
N THR A 200 21.31 -9.82 1.16
CA THR A 200 21.86 -9.72 2.51
C THR A 200 22.08 -8.25 2.80
N GLY A 201 21.48 -7.77 3.90
CA GLY A 201 21.47 -6.34 4.21
C GLY A 201 20.29 -5.97 5.11
N ALA A 202 19.88 -4.70 5.04
CA ALA A 202 18.68 -4.22 5.70
C ALA A 202 17.71 -3.58 4.70
N ILE A 203 16.41 -3.78 4.88
CA ILE A 203 15.34 -3.06 4.18
C ILE A 203 14.53 -2.30 5.22
N ASP A 204 14.12 -1.09 4.84
CA ASP A 204 13.40 -0.16 5.67
C ASP A 204 12.33 0.56 4.84
N GLU A 205 11.24 0.97 5.50
CA GLU A 205 10.18 1.80 4.90
C GLU A 205 9.64 1.24 3.56
N PHE A 206 9.08 0.04 3.55
CA PHE A 206 8.57 -0.58 2.33
C PHE A 206 7.16 -0.08 1.99
N TYR A 207 7.00 0.56 0.83
CA TYR A 207 5.73 1.02 0.30
C TYR A 207 5.39 0.33 -1.03
N LEU A 208 4.11 0.00 -1.20
CA LEU A 208 3.55 -0.37 -2.49
C LEU A 208 2.26 0.39 -2.77
N TYR A 209 2.18 0.98 -3.95
CA TYR A 209 1.01 1.70 -4.44
C TYR A 209 0.37 0.99 -5.64
N ARG A 210 -0.96 1.07 -5.76
CA ARG A 210 -1.75 0.63 -6.92
C ARG A 210 -1.91 1.72 -7.99
N ARG A 211 -0.90 2.60 -8.10
CA ARG A 211 -0.83 3.71 -9.06
C ARG A 211 0.60 4.08 -9.35
N GLU A 212 0.79 4.92 -10.36
CA GLU A 212 2.05 5.61 -10.58
C GLU A 212 2.25 6.70 -9.50
N LEU A 213 3.46 6.80 -8.99
CA LEU A 213 3.91 7.93 -8.19
C LEU A 213 4.43 9.04 -9.11
N THR A 214 4.12 10.29 -8.76
CA THR A 214 4.75 11.45 -9.41
C THR A 214 6.20 11.58 -8.96
N ALA A 215 7.03 12.29 -9.74
CA ALA A 215 8.42 12.57 -9.36
C ALA A 215 8.52 13.26 -7.98
N ALA A 216 7.57 14.14 -7.64
CA ALA A 216 7.52 14.80 -6.33
C ALA A 216 7.23 13.81 -5.19
N GLN A 217 6.37 12.81 -5.42
CA GLN A 217 6.07 11.77 -4.43
C GLN A 217 7.25 10.81 -4.23
N VAL A 218 7.92 10.42 -5.32
CA VAL A 218 9.16 9.64 -5.23
C VAL A 218 10.24 10.42 -4.46
N TRP A 219 10.38 11.72 -4.75
CA TRP A 219 11.32 12.58 -4.05
C TRP A 219 11.01 12.70 -2.56
N ALA A 220 9.73 12.85 -2.19
CA ALA A 220 9.32 12.92 -0.79
C ALA A 220 9.67 11.63 -0.03
N LEU A 221 9.42 10.45 -0.61
CA LEU A 221 9.78 9.16 0.02
C LEU A 221 11.30 8.97 0.15
N ALA A 222 12.08 9.53 -0.78
CA ALA A 222 13.53 9.51 -0.73
C ALA A 222 14.13 10.53 0.26
N ASN A 223 13.32 11.41 0.84
CA ASN A 223 13.76 12.46 1.78
C ASN A 223 12.80 12.54 2.98
N PRO A 224 12.71 11.47 3.80
CA PRO A 224 11.90 11.42 5.00
C PRO A 224 12.41 12.35 6.11
#